data_AF-A0AAV2KPD7-F1
#
_entry.id   AF-A0AAV2KPD7-F1
#
_cell.length_a   1.000
_cell.length_b   1.000
_cell.length_c   1.000
_cell.angle_alpha   90.00
_cell.angle_beta   90.00
_cell.angle_gamma   90.00
#
_symmetry.space_group_name_H-M   'P 1'
#
loop_
_entity.id
_entity.type
_entity.pdbx_description
1 polymer ?
#
loop_
_entity_poly.entity_id
_entity_poly.type
_entity_poly.pdbx_seq_one_letter_code
_entity_poly.pdbx_strand_id
1 'polypeptide(L)'
;MEELVRLLETYRGRDKVIRTACYGAQLVGGVLCRGSSPSSHGPASLRLGRSLLLLSSQLSQCRTVLRLFDDLSMLAFSHSYGLGSTEKDQCVRWLSVLTNLSDQLYYPCEHVAWAADAGLVPVKSERWWVLSCGLWGTSLLLGILRSLRVLLLLKTKLCRETSSLCAEERSRLQSQLRSELLSVVSNAADLFNAVHWMPPGFLWAGRFPDWTVGLLGSISSVIGDGEVIGLCGRTRCAPGRRFLYMVNRESPSETQRRISRKSKVGRGEVQWNPHAQRAHVFAASATSVGICTPGGTGCGVVHTSLQGTHRVFSFRLFSSVNIISIHADIRILLS
;
A
#
# COMPACT_ATOMS: atom_id res chain seq x y z
N MET A 1 3.76 -10.20 16.40
CA MET A 1 4.91 -9.28 16.25
C MET A 1 5.41 -9.25 14.81
N GLU A 2 5.78 -10.39 14.20
CA GLU A 2 6.28 -10.43 12.80
C GLU A 2 5.32 -9.83 11.76
N GLU A 3 4.01 -10.06 11.88
CA GLU A 3 3.02 -9.49 10.95
C GLU A 3 2.94 -7.96 11.03
N LEU A 4 3.05 -7.41 12.24
CA LEU A 4 3.09 -5.97 12.46
C LEU A 4 4.37 -5.36 11.86
N VAL A 5 5.51 -6.04 12.03
CA VAL A 5 6.78 -5.61 11.42
C VAL A 5 6.65 -5.61 9.89
N ARG A 6 6.14 -6.69 9.29
CA ARG A 6 5.91 -6.75 7.82
C ARG A 6 4.96 -5.67 7.35
N LEU A 7 3.89 -5.38 8.10
CA LEU A 7 2.96 -4.29 7.77
C LEU A 7 3.71 -2.94 7.77
N LEU A 8 4.48 -2.66 8.81
CA LEU A 8 5.27 -1.45 8.96
C LEU A 8 6.44 -1.34 7.96
N GLU A 9 6.89 -2.42 7.34
CA GLU A 9 7.89 -2.36 6.26
C GLU A 9 7.28 -1.87 4.94
N THR A 10 5.96 -1.92 4.80
CA THR A 10 5.27 -1.43 3.60
C THR A 10 4.85 0.03 3.73
N TYR A 11 4.94 0.80 2.65
CA TYR A 11 4.47 2.19 2.59
C TYR A 11 2.98 2.30 3.01
N ARG A 12 2.12 1.49 2.40
CA ARG A 12 0.67 1.47 2.70
C ARG A 12 0.37 1.03 4.12
N GLY A 13 1.13 0.09 4.68
CA GLY A 13 0.96 -0.34 6.06
C GLY A 13 1.36 0.73 7.07
N ARG A 14 2.43 1.50 6.79
CA ARG A 14 2.79 2.66 7.62
C ARG A 14 1.72 3.74 7.62
N ASP A 15 1.25 4.16 6.45
CA ASP A 15 0.20 5.19 6.37
C ASP A 15 -1.05 4.79 7.16
N LYS A 16 -1.46 3.53 7.05
CA LYS A 16 -2.58 2.96 7.82
C LYS A 16 -2.36 3.05 9.33
N VAL A 17 -1.22 2.59 9.83
CA VAL A 17 -0.91 2.67 11.27
C VAL A 17 -0.88 4.12 11.75
N ILE A 18 -0.27 5.03 10.97
CA ILE A 18 -0.22 6.46 11.30
C ILE A 18 -1.65 7.05 11.32
N ARG A 19 -2.50 6.69 10.37
CA ARG A 19 -3.90 7.12 10.30
C ARG A 19 -4.71 6.64 11.50
N THR A 20 -4.60 5.36 11.83
CA THR A 20 -5.30 4.74 12.97
C THR A 20 -4.84 5.38 14.29
N ALA A 21 -3.53 5.60 14.45
CA ALA A 21 -2.99 6.30 15.61
C ALA A 21 -3.43 7.78 15.68
N CYS A 22 -3.47 8.47 14.54
CA CYS A 22 -3.91 9.86 14.43
C CYS A 22 -5.35 10.02 14.93
N TYR A 23 -6.30 9.33 14.30
CA TYR A 23 -7.71 9.46 14.67
C TYR A 23 -8.03 8.84 16.04
N GLY A 24 -7.32 7.78 16.44
CA GLY A 24 -7.41 7.22 17.78
C GLY A 24 -6.97 8.22 18.86
N ALA A 25 -5.85 8.92 18.64
CA ALA A 25 -5.39 9.97 19.53
C ALA A 25 -6.36 11.17 19.54
N GLN A 26 -6.93 11.55 18.39
CA GLN A 26 -7.94 12.61 18.31
C GLN A 26 -9.22 12.26 19.09
N LEU A 27 -9.68 11.01 18.96
CA LEU A 27 -10.86 10.50 19.66
C LEU A 27 -10.65 10.53 21.18
N VAL A 28 -9.60 9.89 21.66
CA VAL A 28 -9.31 9.80 23.10
C VAL A 28 -9.00 11.19 23.67
N GLY A 29 -8.19 11.99 22.97
CA GLY A 29 -7.87 13.35 23.36
C GLY A 29 -9.11 14.23 23.47
N GLY A 30 -9.99 14.18 22.47
CA GLY A 30 -11.25 14.92 22.45
C GLY A 30 -12.20 14.49 23.57
N VAL A 31 -12.30 13.20 23.89
CA VAL A 31 -13.14 12.71 25.00
C VAL A 31 -12.61 13.20 26.35
N LEU A 32 -11.29 13.09 26.57
CA LEU A 32 -10.65 13.55 27.80
C LEU A 32 -10.81 15.06 28.02
N CYS A 33 -10.83 15.85 26.94
CA CYS A 33 -11.06 17.29 27.01
C CYS A 33 -12.56 17.66 27.15
N ARG A 34 -13.50 16.83 26.64
CA ARG A 34 -14.95 17.08 26.70
C ARG A 34 -15.52 17.05 28.13
N GLY A 35 -14.98 16.20 29.00
CA GLY A 35 -15.45 16.02 30.39
C GLY A 35 -14.98 17.08 31.38
N SER A 36 -14.38 18.18 30.90
CA SER A 36 -13.81 19.25 31.73
C SER A 36 -14.88 20.20 32.26
N SER A 37 -15.85 19.67 33.00
CA SER A 37 -16.45 20.47 34.07
C SER A 37 -15.40 20.57 35.18
N PRO A 38 -15.17 21.74 35.80
CA PRO A 38 -14.06 21.98 36.74
C PRO A 38 -14.01 21.07 37.98
N SER A 39 -14.98 20.17 38.17
CA SER A 39 -15.15 19.30 39.33
C SER A 39 -15.00 17.80 39.07
N SER A 40 -14.89 17.33 37.83
CA SER A 40 -14.98 15.87 37.50
C SER A 40 -13.68 15.21 37.02
N HIS A 41 -12.65 15.97 36.64
CA HIS A 41 -11.41 15.42 36.10
C HIS A 41 -10.17 16.09 36.70
N GLY A 42 -9.21 15.28 37.15
CA GLY A 42 -7.94 15.79 37.69
C GLY A 42 -7.09 16.46 36.60
N PRO A 43 -6.19 17.40 36.97
CA PRO A 43 -5.35 18.15 36.02
C PRO A 43 -4.46 17.24 35.13
N ALA A 44 -4.22 15.99 35.53
CA ALA A 44 -3.48 15.02 34.74
C ALA A 44 -4.20 14.54 33.47
N SER A 45 -5.51 14.26 33.52
CA SER A 45 -6.26 13.75 32.36
C SER A 45 -6.43 14.82 31.28
N LEU A 46 -6.61 16.09 31.67
CA LEU A 46 -6.67 17.21 30.75
C LEU A 46 -5.32 17.43 30.04
N ARG A 47 -4.20 17.31 30.76
CA ARG A 47 -2.85 17.38 30.16
C ARG A 47 -2.62 16.25 29.17
N LEU A 48 -3.05 15.03 29.50
CA LEU A 48 -2.98 13.90 28.59
C LEU A 48 -3.86 14.14 27.34
N GLY A 49 -5.09 14.62 27.51
CA GLY A 49 -6.00 14.94 26.41
C GLY A 49 -5.40 15.94 25.42
N ARG A 50 -4.83 17.05 25.92
CA ARG A 50 -4.11 18.04 25.09
C ARG A 50 -2.91 17.43 24.37
N SER A 51 -2.15 16.57 25.05
CA SER A 51 -0.98 15.90 24.47
C SER A 51 -1.39 14.95 23.33
N LEU A 52 -2.50 14.23 23.49
CA LEU A 52 -3.05 13.34 22.45
C LEU A 52 -3.60 14.11 21.24
N LEU A 53 -4.24 15.26 21.46
CA LEU A 53 -4.67 16.14 20.36
C LEU A 53 -3.47 16.70 19.58
N LEU A 54 -2.40 17.09 20.28
CA LEU A 54 -1.15 17.53 19.66
C LEU A 54 -0.49 16.39 18.87
N LEU A 55 -0.44 15.18 19.44
CA LEU A 55 0.03 13.99 18.72
C LEU A 55 -0.77 13.74 17.45
N SER A 56 -2.11 13.80 17.51
CA SER A 56 -2.98 13.65 16.34
C SER A 56 -2.65 14.68 15.26
N SER A 57 -2.45 15.95 15.64
CA SER A 57 -2.10 17.01 14.69
C SER A 57 -0.77 16.71 13.98
N GLN A 58 0.26 16.30 14.73
CA GLN A 58 1.56 15.93 14.16
C GLN A 58 1.49 14.71 13.24
N LEU A 59 0.71 13.69 13.59
CA LEU A 59 0.52 12.51 12.74
C LEU A 59 -0.24 12.87 11.45
N SER A 60 -1.24 13.76 11.52
CA SER A 60 -1.94 14.27 10.32
C SER A 60 -1.00 15.04 9.38
N GLN A 61 -0.15 15.91 9.93
CA GLN A 61 0.88 16.61 9.16
C GLN A 61 1.88 15.64 8.51
N CYS A 62 2.34 14.63 9.27
CA CYS A 62 3.19 13.56 8.74
C CYS A 62 2.55 12.86 7.53
N ARG A 63 1.27 12.52 7.60
CA ARG A 63 0.55 11.91 6.47
C ARG A 63 0.45 12.83 5.26
N THR A 64 0.33 14.13 5.45
CA THR A 64 0.38 15.11 4.35
C THR A 64 1.73 15.07 3.63
N VAL A 65 2.83 15.05 4.38
CA VAL A 65 4.18 14.93 3.80
C VAL A 65 4.36 13.59 3.09
N LEU A 66 3.84 12.49 3.64
CA LEU A 66 3.94 11.18 2.97
C LEU A 66 3.18 11.14 1.64
N ARG A 67 2.04 11.83 1.53
CA ARG A 67 1.24 11.88 0.30
C ARG A 67 1.89 12.69 -0.83
N LEU A 68 2.96 13.42 -0.57
CA LEU A 68 3.84 13.97 -1.62
C LEU A 68 4.46 12.87 -2.51
N PHE A 69 4.45 11.62 -2.06
CA PHE A 69 5.00 10.48 -2.81
C PHE A 69 3.91 9.61 -3.47
N ASP A 70 2.63 9.99 -3.37
CA ASP A 70 1.51 9.20 -3.89
C ASP A 70 1.20 9.48 -5.39
N ASP A 71 1.71 10.56 -6.00
CA ASP A 71 1.33 10.95 -7.38
C ASP A 71 1.64 9.88 -8.42
N LEU A 72 2.85 9.30 -8.38
CA LEU A 72 3.25 8.29 -9.34
C LEU A 72 2.41 7.02 -9.18
N SER A 73 2.06 6.68 -7.94
CA SER A 73 1.17 5.56 -7.65
C SER A 73 -0.24 5.84 -8.18
N MET A 74 -0.75 7.06 -8.01
CA MET A 74 -2.06 7.47 -8.49
C MET A 74 -2.10 7.52 -10.03
N LEU A 75 -1.07 8.07 -10.66
CA LEU A 75 -0.94 8.13 -12.11
C LEU A 75 -0.88 6.72 -12.72
N ALA A 76 -0.07 5.83 -12.13
CA ALA A 76 0.02 4.44 -12.57
C ALA A 76 -1.33 3.72 -12.44
N PHE A 77 -2.06 3.97 -11.35
CA PHE A 77 -3.42 3.45 -11.16
C PHE A 77 -4.38 3.97 -12.22
N SER A 78 -4.48 5.30 -12.39
CA SER A 78 -5.34 5.94 -13.40
C SER A 78 -5.03 5.46 -14.81
N HIS A 79 -3.74 5.32 -15.16
CA HIS A 79 -3.31 4.81 -16.45
C HIS A 79 -3.72 3.34 -16.64
N SER A 80 -3.55 2.50 -15.62
CA SER A 80 -3.96 1.08 -15.68
C SER A 80 -5.47 0.90 -15.80
N TYR A 81 -6.25 1.80 -15.18
CA TYR A 81 -7.71 1.81 -15.27
C TYR A 81 -8.21 2.35 -16.62
N GLY A 82 -7.50 3.34 -17.18
CA GLY A 82 -7.86 4.01 -18.42
C GLY A 82 -9.26 4.64 -18.33
N LEU A 83 -10.09 4.37 -19.33
CA LEU A 83 -11.49 4.81 -19.37
C LEU A 83 -12.48 3.74 -18.86
N GLY A 84 -11.98 2.76 -18.10
CA GLY A 84 -12.78 1.70 -17.49
C GLY A 84 -13.35 0.70 -18.48
N SER A 85 -12.55 0.28 -19.48
CA SER A 85 -12.96 -0.73 -20.47
C SER A 85 -13.30 -2.10 -19.87
N THR A 86 -12.85 -2.36 -18.64
CA THR A 86 -13.15 -3.57 -17.87
C THR A 86 -14.55 -3.57 -17.24
N GLU A 87 -15.18 -2.40 -17.08
CA GLU A 87 -16.48 -2.28 -16.42
C GLU A 87 -17.65 -2.53 -17.38
N LYS A 88 -18.52 -3.47 -17.00
CA LYS A 88 -19.73 -3.78 -17.79
C LYS A 88 -20.83 -2.73 -17.59
N ASP A 89 -20.99 -2.22 -16.36
CA ASP A 89 -21.99 -1.23 -16.03
C ASP A 89 -21.48 0.19 -16.31
N GLN A 90 -22.19 0.91 -17.16
CA GLN A 90 -21.80 2.25 -17.62
C GLN A 90 -21.77 3.27 -16.48
N CYS A 91 -22.66 3.15 -15.49
CA CYS A 91 -22.72 4.06 -14.35
C CYS A 91 -21.50 3.85 -13.44
N VAL A 92 -21.19 2.60 -13.09
CA VAL A 92 -19.97 2.26 -12.32
C VAL A 92 -18.71 2.74 -13.03
N ARG A 93 -18.65 2.58 -14.36
CA ARG A 93 -17.52 3.05 -15.18
C ARG A 93 -17.32 4.55 -15.07
N TRP A 94 -18.36 5.35 -15.32
CA TRP A 94 -18.25 6.81 -15.28
C TRP A 94 -17.98 7.33 -13.87
N LEU A 95 -18.61 6.75 -12.85
CA LEU A 95 -18.32 7.10 -11.46
C LEU A 95 -16.85 6.87 -11.12
N SER A 96 -16.28 5.75 -11.55
CA SER A 96 -14.86 5.43 -11.30
C SER A 96 -13.90 6.35 -12.07
N VAL A 97 -14.20 6.70 -13.32
CA VAL A 97 -13.41 7.67 -14.09
C VAL A 97 -13.43 9.05 -13.42
N LEU A 98 -14.59 9.49 -12.94
CA LEU A 98 -14.73 10.77 -12.23
C LEU A 98 -14.02 10.76 -10.86
N THR A 99 -14.05 9.62 -10.15
CA THR A 99 -13.27 9.44 -8.91
C THR A 99 -11.78 9.58 -9.20
N ASN A 100 -11.26 8.87 -10.20
CA ASN A 100 -9.84 8.95 -10.58
C ASN A 100 -9.43 10.36 -10.98
N LEU A 101 -10.28 11.08 -11.73
CA LEU A 101 -10.03 12.47 -12.09
C LEU A 101 -9.96 13.36 -10.84
N SER A 102 -10.89 13.19 -9.90
CA SER A 102 -10.91 13.94 -8.64
C SER A 102 -9.64 13.68 -7.83
N ASP A 103 -9.23 12.42 -7.70
CA ASP A 103 -8.01 12.02 -6.97
C ASP A 103 -6.74 12.53 -7.66
N GLN A 104 -6.70 12.57 -9.00
CA GLN A 104 -5.56 13.10 -9.74
C GLN A 104 -5.38 14.62 -9.58
N LEU A 105 -6.49 15.36 -9.45
CA LEU A 105 -6.47 16.80 -9.18
C LEU A 105 -6.22 17.12 -7.70
N TYR A 106 -6.63 16.21 -6.81
CA TYR A 106 -6.52 16.36 -5.37
C TYR A 106 -5.07 16.52 -4.90
N TYR A 107 -4.18 15.60 -5.28
CA TYR A 107 -2.79 15.59 -4.79
C TYR A 107 -2.03 16.88 -5.13
N PRO A 108 -2.02 17.38 -6.39
CA PRO A 108 -1.36 18.64 -6.71
C PRO A 108 -1.89 19.83 -5.91
N CYS A 109 -3.22 19.89 -5.70
CA CYS A 109 -3.82 20.98 -4.92
C CYS A 109 -3.33 20.95 -3.47
N GLU A 110 -3.27 19.75 -2.88
CA GLU A 110 -2.76 19.58 -1.53
C GLU A 110 -1.27 19.90 -1.42
N HIS A 111 -0.46 19.53 -2.42
CA HIS A 111 0.98 19.84 -2.39
C HIS A 111 1.24 21.33 -2.45
N VAL A 112 0.47 22.06 -3.25
CA VAL A 112 0.55 23.52 -3.28
C VAL A 112 0.12 24.11 -1.93
N ALA A 113 -0.94 23.57 -1.31
CA ALA A 113 -1.39 24.01 0.01
C ALA A 113 -0.31 23.79 1.08
N TRP A 114 0.28 22.60 1.12
CA TRP A 114 1.38 22.26 2.02
C TRP A 114 2.64 23.09 1.76
N ALA A 115 3.04 23.27 0.50
CA ALA A 115 4.22 24.05 0.13
C ALA A 115 4.06 25.53 0.49
N ALA A 116 2.83 26.07 0.36
CA ALA A 116 2.50 27.41 0.80
C ALA A 116 2.59 27.58 2.32
N ASP A 117 2.05 26.62 3.11
CA ASP A 117 2.19 26.62 4.57
C ASP A 117 3.65 26.48 5.03
N ALA A 118 4.46 25.74 4.27
CA ALA A 118 5.90 25.60 4.50
C ALA A 118 6.72 26.82 4.05
N GLY A 119 6.10 27.84 3.43
CA GLY A 119 6.78 29.03 2.94
C GLY A 119 7.64 28.80 1.68
N LEU A 120 7.45 27.67 1.00
CA LEU A 120 8.19 27.32 -0.23
C LEU A 120 7.66 28.05 -1.47
N VAL A 121 6.38 28.43 -1.47
CA VAL A 121 5.72 29.10 -2.59
C VAL A 121 4.90 30.29 -2.08
N PRO A 122 4.97 31.48 -2.71
CA PRO A 122 4.28 32.68 -2.25
C PRO A 122 2.81 32.72 -2.70
N VAL A 123 2.01 31.74 -2.28
CA VAL A 123 0.57 31.67 -2.55
C VAL A 123 -0.23 31.48 -1.26
N LYS A 124 -1.53 31.82 -1.28
CA LYS A 124 -2.41 31.64 -0.11
C LYS A 124 -2.80 30.16 0.05
N SER A 125 -2.31 29.49 1.09
CA SER A 125 -2.55 28.07 1.34
C SER A 125 -4.03 27.73 1.55
N GLU A 126 -4.78 28.59 2.24
CA GLU A 126 -6.19 28.37 2.58
C GLU A 126 -7.06 27.98 1.37
N ARG A 127 -6.89 28.68 0.23
CA ARG A 127 -7.68 28.38 -0.99
C ARG A 127 -7.38 26.99 -1.54
N TRP A 128 -6.11 26.58 -1.49
CA TRP A 128 -5.67 25.28 -1.97
C TRP A 128 -6.11 24.15 -1.04
N TRP A 129 -6.13 24.39 0.28
CA TRP A 129 -6.72 23.47 1.25
C TRP A 129 -8.22 23.27 1.05
N VAL A 130 -8.96 24.34 0.78
CA VAL A 130 -10.40 24.24 0.48
C VAL A 130 -10.63 23.48 -0.82
N LEU A 131 -9.84 23.75 -1.85
CA LEU A 131 -9.94 23.05 -3.13
C LEU A 131 -9.61 21.55 -3.00
N SER A 132 -8.51 21.20 -2.31
CA SER A 132 -8.15 19.80 -2.08
C SER A 132 -9.20 19.10 -1.21
N CYS A 133 -9.71 19.75 -0.16
CA CYS A 133 -10.79 19.19 0.67
C CYS A 133 -12.07 18.96 -0.14
N GLY A 134 -12.42 19.88 -1.05
CA GLY A 134 -13.57 19.73 -1.95
C GLY A 134 -13.40 18.59 -2.96
N LEU A 135 -12.21 18.45 -3.56
CA LEU A 135 -11.88 17.34 -4.47
C LEU A 135 -11.93 15.98 -3.76
N TRP A 136 -11.38 15.91 -2.55
CA TRP A 136 -11.46 14.71 -1.71
C TRP A 136 -12.91 14.37 -1.32
N GLY A 137 -13.69 15.37 -0.88
CA GLY A 137 -15.11 15.19 -0.60
C GLY A 137 -15.90 14.71 -1.82
N THR A 138 -15.55 15.20 -3.01
CA THR A 138 -16.16 14.77 -4.28
C THR A 138 -15.81 13.31 -4.60
N SER A 139 -14.55 12.91 -4.43
CA SER A 139 -14.13 11.52 -4.68
C SER A 139 -14.79 10.54 -3.71
N LEU A 140 -14.95 10.92 -2.43
CA LEU A 140 -15.71 10.15 -1.43
C LEU A 140 -17.19 9.99 -1.81
N LEU A 141 -17.85 11.07 -2.25
CA LEU A 141 -19.25 11.01 -2.69
C LEU A 141 -19.41 10.09 -3.91
N LEU A 142 -18.55 10.23 -4.91
CA LEU A 142 -18.54 9.35 -6.08
C LEU A 142 -18.28 7.88 -5.69
N GLY A 143 -17.38 7.64 -4.74
CA GLY A 143 -17.11 6.33 -4.17
C GLY A 143 -18.34 5.70 -3.51
N ILE A 144 -19.09 6.47 -2.72
CA ILE A 144 -20.37 6.03 -2.12
C ILE A 144 -21.37 5.66 -3.22
N LEU A 145 -21.57 6.53 -4.21
CA LEU A 145 -22.51 6.28 -5.32
C LEU A 145 -22.13 5.01 -6.09
N ARG A 146 -20.82 4.82 -6.36
CA ARG A 146 -20.29 3.62 -7.04
C ARG A 146 -20.60 2.37 -6.22
N SER A 147 -20.24 2.35 -4.94
CA SER A 147 -20.49 1.20 -4.06
C SER A 147 -21.97 0.89 -3.88
N LEU A 148 -22.83 1.91 -3.79
CA LEU A 148 -24.29 1.72 -3.77
C LEU A 148 -24.79 1.10 -5.08
N ARG A 149 -24.32 1.56 -6.24
CA ARG A 149 -24.68 0.98 -7.54
C ARG A 149 -24.26 -0.48 -7.63
N VAL A 150 -23.04 -0.81 -7.23
CA VAL A 150 -22.52 -2.19 -7.21
C VAL A 150 -23.33 -3.06 -6.23
N LEU A 151 -23.68 -2.53 -5.05
CA LEU A 151 -24.50 -3.23 -4.06
C LEU A 151 -25.89 -3.57 -4.61
N LEU A 152 -26.52 -2.66 -5.34
CA LEU A 152 -27.80 -2.90 -6.00
C LEU A 152 -27.68 -4.01 -7.06
N LEU A 153 -26.66 -3.95 -7.92
CA LEU A 153 -26.41 -4.97 -8.94
C LEU A 153 -26.17 -6.36 -8.31
N LEU A 154 -25.36 -6.43 -7.25
CA LEU A 154 -25.08 -7.65 -6.52
C LEU A 154 -26.34 -8.22 -5.85
N LYS A 155 -27.19 -7.38 -5.25
CA LYS A 155 -28.47 -7.80 -4.65
C LYS A 155 -29.42 -8.33 -5.72
N THR A 156 -29.55 -7.66 -6.86
CA THR A 156 -30.38 -8.14 -7.98
C THR A 156 -29.88 -9.49 -8.49
N LYS A 157 -28.56 -9.67 -8.63
CA LYS A 157 -27.98 -10.95 -9.03
C LYS A 157 -28.28 -12.05 -8.02
N LEU A 158 -28.13 -11.77 -6.72
CA LEU A 158 -28.45 -12.71 -5.66
C LEU A 158 -29.91 -13.14 -5.76
N CYS A 159 -30.85 -12.19 -5.82
CA CYS A 159 -32.29 -12.49 -5.89
C CYS A 159 -32.69 -13.31 -7.13
N ARG A 160 -32.09 -13.04 -8.29
CA ARG A 160 -32.42 -13.76 -9.54
C ARG A 160 -31.86 -15.18 -9.58
N GLU A 161 -30.66 -15.38 -9.04
CA GLU A 161 -29.91 -16.64 -9.19
C GLU A 161 -29.83 -17.43 -7.87
N THR A 162 -30.61 -17.06 -6.84
CA THR A 162 -30.53 -17.65 -5.48
C THR A 162 -30.54 -19.17 -5.50
N SER A 163 -31.40 -19.78 -6.31
CA SER A 163 -31.60 -21.23 -6.39
C SER A 163 -30.57 -21.96 -7.24
N SER A 164 -29.88 -21.25 -8.14
CA SER A 164 -28.91 -21.84 -9.09
C SER A 164 -27.46 -21.69 -8.67
N LEU A 165 -27.16 -20.80 -7.71
CA LEU A 165 -25.80 -20.54 -7.23
C LEU A 165 -25.32 -21.65 -6.31
N CYS A 166 -24.09 -22.12 -6.52
CA CYS A 166 -23.45 -23.04 -5.59
C CYS A 166 -23.13 -22.34 -4.25
N ALA A 167 -22.87 -23.14 -3.20
CA ALA A 167 -22.59 -22.59 -1.87
C ALA A 167 -21.36 -21.66 -1.85
N GLU A 168 -20.34 -21.96 -2.66
CA GLU A 168 -19.13 -21.16 -2.77
C GLU A 168 -19.38 -19.80 -3.45
N GLU A 169 -20.12 -19.79 -4.56
CA GLU A 169 -20.50 -18.56 -5.27
C GLU A 169 -21.36 -17.65 -4.37
N ARG A 170 -22.31 -18.23 -3.64
CA ARG A 170 -23.14 -17.48 -2.68
C ARG A 170 -22.27 -16.84 -1.59
N SER A 171 -21.30 -17.58 -1.05
CA SER A 171 -20.34 -17.06 -0.05
C SER A 171 -19.50 -15.91 -0.62
N ARG A 172 -18.98 -16.06 -1.85
CA ARG A 172 -18.22 -15.01 -2.53
C ARG A 172 -19.06 -13.75 -2.77
N LEU A 173 -20.30 -13.91 -3.20
CA LEU A 173 -21.22 -12.80 -3.43
C LEU A 173 -21.52 -12.07 -2.12
N GLN A 174 -21.83 -12.81 -1.03
CA GLN A 174 -22.03 -12.21 0.30
C GLN A 174 -20.78 -11.47 0.80
N SER A 175 -19.58 -11.98 0.53
CA SER A 175 -18.33 -11.28 0.83
C SER A 175 -18.19 -9.98 0.05
N GLN A 176 -18.60 -9.96 -1.23
CA GLN A 176 -18.61 -8.74 -2.05
C GLN A 176 -19.64 -7.72 -1.54
N LEU A 177 -20.85 -8.15 -1.18
CA LEU A 177 -21.85 -7.25 -0.57
C LEU A 177 -21.32 -6.62 0.71
N ARG A 178 -20.66 -7.42 1.58
CA ARG A 178 -20.08 -6.92 2.83
C ARG A 178 -18.95 -5.91 2.56
N SER A 179 -18.05 -6.19 1.62
CA SER A 179 -16.97 -5.27 1.25
C SER A 179 -17.53 -3.94 0.71
N GLU A 180 -18.52 -3.97 -0.18
CA GLU A 180 -19.12 -2.74 -0.72
C GLU A 180 -19.91 -1.96 0.36
N LEU A 181 -20.60 -2.65 1.28
CA LEU A 181 -21.26 -1.99 2.41
C LEU A 181 -20.24 -1.31 3.33
N LEU A 182 -19.13 -1.98 3.64
CA LEU A 182 -18.05 -1.42 4.42
C LEU A 182 -17.41 -0.22 3.71
N SER A 183 -17.25 -0.27 2.40
CA SER A 183 -16.78 0.86 1.59
C SER A 183 -17.71 2.07 1.69
N VAL A 184 -19.04 1.86 1.61
CA VAL A 184 -20.03 2.93 1.84
C VAL A 184 -19.89 3.56 3.22
N VAL A 185 -19.79 2.74 4.27
CA VAL A 185 -19.66 3.24 5.66
C VAL A 185 -18.35 4.01 5.84
N SER A 186 -17.24 3.49 5.33
CA SER A 186 -15.93 4.14 5.43
C SER A 186 -15.92 5.49 4.70
N ASN A 187 -16.37 5.51 3.44
CA ASN A 187 -16.41 6.73 2.64
C ASN A 187 -17.39 7.75 3.23
N ALA A 188 -18.52 7.31 3.78
CA ALA A 188 -19.44 8.21 4.46
C ALA A 188 -18.80 8.84 5.70
N ALA A 189 -18.15 8.04 6.55
CA ALA A 189 -17.48 8.56 7.75
C ALA A 189 -16.40 9.61 7.40
N ASP A 190 -15.59 9.33 6.38
CA ASP A 190 -14.59 10.29 5.89
C ASP A 190 -15.25 11.52 5.22
N LEU A 191 -16.39 11.37 4.53
CA LEU A 191 -17.12 12.48 3.92
C LEU A 191 -17.69 13.43 4.98
N PHE A 192 -18.19 12.88 6.09
CA PHE A 192 -18.62 13.69 7.23
C PHE A 192 -17.49 14.55 7.81
N ASN A 193 -16.27 14.00 7.87
CA ASN A 193 -15.07 14.73 8.26
C ASN A 193 -14.64 15.76 7.20
N ALA A 194 -14.69 15.41 5.91
CA ALA A 194 -14.38 16.33 4.81
C ALA A 194 -15.27 17.58 4.86
N VAL A 195 -16.59 17.39 5.02
CA VAL A 195 -17.54 18.51 5.16
C VAL A 195 -17.25 19.35 6.42
N HIS A 196 -16.83 18.70 7.52
CA HIS A 196 -16.47 19.42 8.74
C HIS A 196 -15.25 20.35 8.53
N TRP A 197 -14.29 19.97 7.70
CA TRP A 197 -13.08 20.77 7.40
C TRP A 197 -13.28 21.85 6.33
N MET A 198 -14.47 21.96 5.74
CA MET A 198 -14.80 23.03 4.81
C MET A 198 -14.96 24.39 5.54
N PRO A 199 -14.95 25.53 4.82
CA PRO A 199 -15.16 26.84 5.41
C PRO A 199 -16.52 26.99 6.10
N PRO A 200 -16.62 27.82 7.16
CA PRO A 200 -17.89 28.11 7.82
C PRO A 200 -18.97 28.59 6.83
N GLY A 201 -20.19 28.09 7.02
CA GLY A 201 -21.32 28.36 6.12
C GLY A 201 -21.59 27.25 5.10
N PHE A 202 -20.67 26.28 4.95
CA PHE A 202 -20.90 25.07 4.16
C PHE A 202 -21.45 23.93 5.03
N LEU A 203 -22.74 23.61 4.91
CA LEU A 203 -23.39 22.50 5.65
C LEU A 203 -23.11 22.55 7.17
N TRP A 204 -22.44 21.52 7.71
CA TRP A 204 -22.02 21.41 9.12
C TRP A 204 -20.53 21.69 9.34
N ALA A 205 -19.88 22.41 8.43
CA ALA A 205 -18.51 22.89 8.58
C ALA A 205 -18.24 23.47 9.97
N GLY A 206 -17.15 23.04 10.61
CA GLY A 206 -16.74 23.50 11.94
C GLY A 206 -17.65 23.08 13.11
N ARG A 207 -18.72 22.31 12.90
CA ARG A 207 -19.68 21.94 13.97
C ARG A 207 -19.27 20.73 14.80
N PHE A 208 -18.41 19.85 14.28
CA PHE A 208 -18.01 18.66 15.00
C PHE A 208 -16.93 18.95 16.04
N PRO A 209 -17.10 18.43 17.27
CA PRO A 209 -16.02 18.42 18.25
C PRO A 209 -14.96 17.38 17.86
N ASP A 210 -13.74 17.55 18.36
CA ASP A 210 -12.58 16.71 18.01
C ASP A 210 -12.82 15.21 18.17
N TRP A 211 -13.54 14.79 19.23
CA TRP A 211 -13.84 13.38 19.45
C TRP A 211 -14.76 12.80 18.37
N THR A 212 -15.67 13.59 17.78
CA THR A 212 -16.54 13.12 16.68
C THR A 212 -15.71 12.92 15.41
N VAL A 213 -14.81 13.86 15.12
CA VAL A 213 -13.89 13.76 13.99
C VAL A 213 -12.98 12.53 14.13
N GLY A 214 -12.42 12.35 15.33
CA GLY A 214 -11.63 11.18 15.69
C GLY A 214 -12.41 9.87 15.63
N LEU A 215 -13.68 9.86 16.05
CA LEU A 215 -14.54 8.67 15.98
C LEU A 215 -14.77 8.24 14.53
N LEU A 216 -15.21 9.17 13.68
CA LEU A 216 -15.49 8.91 12.27
C LEU A 216 -14.22 8.45 11.53
N GLY A 217 -13.09 9.12 11.77
CA GLY A 217 -11.81 8.72 11.20
C GLY A 217 -11.30 7.37 11.74
N SER A 218 -11.61 7.03 12.99
CA SER A 218 -11.28 5.71 13.55
C SER A 218 -12.12 4.60 12.92
N ILE A 219 -13.42 4.84 12.71
CA ILE A 219 -14.32 3.90 12.02
C ILE A 219 -13.80 3.60 10.60
N SER A 220 -13.49 4.65 9.82
CA SER A 220 -12.96 4.46 8.46
C SER A 220 -11.59 3.79 8.46
N SER A 221 -10.75 4.03 9.48
CA SER A 221 -9.44 3.39 9.65
C SER A 221 -9.54 1.90 9.90
N VAL A 222 -10.37 1.49 10.85
CA VAL A 222 -10.58 0.07 11.18
C VAL A 222 -11.15 -0.70 10.00
N ILE A 223 -12.09 -0.11 9.26
CA ILE A 223 -12.66 -0.72 8.06
C ILE A 223 -11.60 -0.90 6.98
N GLY A 224 -10.81 0.15 6.69
CA GLY A 224 -9.74 0.08 5.69
C GLY A 224 -8.62 -0.90 6.07
N ASP A 225 -8.35 -1.11 7.35
CA ASP A 225 -7.35 -2.07 7.84
C ASP A 225 -7.85 -3.52 7.74
N GLY A 226 -9.12 -3.77 8.06
CA GLY A 226 -9.76 -5.09 7.98
C GLY A 226 -9.76 -5.69 6.57
N GLU A 227 -9.94 -4.86 5.54
CA GLU A 227 -9.94 -5.31 4.14
C GLU A 227 -8.54 -5.76 3.67
N VAL A 228 -7.47 -5.09 4.13
CA VAL A 228 -6.08 -5.45 3.75
C VAL A 228 -5.52 -6.60 4.58
N ILE A 229 -5.87 -6.71 5.86
CA ILE A 229 -5.50 -7.90 6.66
C ILE A 229 -6.18 -9.15 6.06
N GLY A 230 -7.42 -9.03 5.56
CA GLY A 230 -8.10 -10.11 4.82
C GLY A 230 -7.40 -10.47 3.50
N LEU A 231 -6.86 -9.50 2.76
CA LEU A 231 -6.09 -9.71 1.53
C LEU A 231 -4.68 -10.27 1.80
N CYS A 232 -4.03 -9.86 2.88
CA CYS A 232 -2.74 -10.41 3.34
C CYS A 232 -2.91 -11.85 3.85
N GLY A 233 -4.03 -12.15 4.51
CA GLY A 233 -4.41 -13.50 4.92
C GLY A 233 -4.74 -14.45 3.75
N ARG A 234 -5.29 -13.92 2.64
CA ARG A 234 -5.57 -14.66 1.39
C ARG A 234 -4.37 -14.79 0.46
N THR A 235 -3.37 -13.93 0.58
CA THR A 235 -2.06 -14.09 -0.09
C THR A 235 -1.09 -14.98 0.70
N ARG A 236 -1.62 -15.91 1.50
CA ARG A 236 -0.93 -17.18 1.80
C ARG A 236 -0.82 -18.02 0.51
N CYS A 237 -0.03 -17.55 -0.44
CA CYS A 237 0.72 -18.49 -1.26
C CYS A 237 1.62 -19.24 -0.28
N ALA A 238 1.29 -20.51 -0.01
CA ALA A 238 2.25 -21.44 0.57
C ALA A 238 3.59 -21.21 -0.15
N PRO A 239 4.73 -21.08 0.57
CA PRO A 239 6.00 -20.77 -0.07
C PRO A 239 6.31 -21.81 -1.15
N GLY A 240 6.03 -21.44 -2.39
CA GLY A 240 6.26 -22.27 -3.57
C GLY A 240 7.75 -22.52 -3.67
N ARG A 241 8.12 -23.78 -3.83
CA ARG A 241 9.51 -24.24 -3.96
C ARG A 241 10.16 -23.51 -5.14
N ARG A 242 11.18 -22.68 -4.91
CA ARG A 242 11.93 -22.01 -5.98
C ARG A 242 13.20 -22.79 -6.30
N PHE A 243 13.49 -22.94 -7.59
CA PHE A 243 14.68 -23.61 -8.10
C PHE A 243 15.53 -22.63 -8.91
N LEU A 244 16.84 -22.83 -8.91
CA LEU A 244 17.81 -22.03 -9.66
C LEU A 244 18.23 -22.82 -10.90
N TYR A 245 18.14 -22.19 -12.08
CA TYR A 245 18.43 -22.80 -13.38
C TYR A 245 19.58 -22.06 -14.06
N MET A 246 20.48 -22.83 -14.67
CA MET A 246 21.48 -22.34 -15.61
C MET A 246 20.90 -22.40 -17.02
N VAL A 247 21.01 -21.30 -17.76
CA VAL A 247 20.59 -21.22 -19.16
C VAL A 247 21.82 -20.90 -20.00
N ASN A 248 22.11 -21.74 -20.98
CA ASN A 248 23.12 -21.47 -21.98
C ASN A 248 22.54 -20.49 -23.01
N ARG A 249 23.17 -19.33 -23.21
CA ARG A 249 22.67 -18.31 -24.16
C ARG A 249 23.11 -18.57 -25.60
N GLU A 250 24.18 -19.31 -25.81
CA GLU A 250 24.70 -19.65 -27.15
C GLU A 250 23.91 -20.80 -27.79
N SER A 251 23.27 -21.63 -26.96
CA SER A 251 22.46 -22.78 -27.37
C SER A 251 21.11 -22.77 -26.62
N PRO A 252 20.13 -21.92 -27.01
CA PRO A 252 18.87 -21.78 -26.26
C PRO A 252 18.00 -23.05 -26.25
N SER A 253 18.26 -23.98 -27.17
CA SER A 253 17.62 -25.29 -27.25
C SER A 253 18.18 -26.31 -26.25
N GLU A 254 19.27 -26.01 -25.57
CA GLU A 254 19.87 -26.89 -24.57
C GLU A 254 18.99 -26.94 -23.30
N THR A 255 18.68 -28.14 -22.82
CA THR A 255 17.84 -28.35 -21.64
C THR A 255 18.41 -27.63 -20.42
N GLN A 256 17.59 -26.75 -19.82
CA GLN A 256 17.98 -25.95 -18.66
C GLN A 256 18.50 -26.83 -17.52
N ARG A 257 19.70 -26.50 -17.02
CA ARG A 257 20.35 -27.31 -15.99
C ARG A 257 20.02 -26.77 -14.60
N ARG A 258 19.46 -27.60 -13.74
CA ARG A 258 19.11 -27.22 -12.37
C ARG A 258 20.34 -27.24 -11.45
N ILE A 259 20.60 -26.13 -10.75
CA ILE A 259 21.85 -25.96 -9.97
C ILE A 259 21.67 -26.27 -8.48
N SER A 260 20.45 -26.24 -7.91
CA SER A 260 20.29 -26.37 -6.44
C SER A 260 19.05 -27.14 -5.95
N ARG A 261 19.16 -27.67 -4.72
CA ARG A 261 18.06 -28.27 -3.94
C ARG A 261 17.46 -27.23 -2.97
N LYS A 262 16.12 -27.20 -2.96
CA LYS A 262 15.21 -26.73 -1.89
C LYS A 262 15.79 -25.63 -0.97
N SER A 263 15.83 -24.38 -1.43
CA SER A 263 15.91 -23.26 -0.48
C SER A 263 14.52 -22.94 0.07
N LYS A 264 14.39 -22.86 1.40
CA LYS A 264 13.13 -22.54 2.09
C LYS A 264 12.84 -21.02 2.13
N VAL A 265 13.71 -20.13 1.65
CA VAL A 265 13.52 -18.67 1.80
C VAL A 265 14.17 -17.85 0.66
N GLY A 266 13.43 -16.84 0.17
CA GLY A 266 13.90 -15.53 -0.37
C GLY A 266 14.79 -15.47 -1.62
N ARG A 267 14.70 -14.37 -2.39
CA ARG A 267 15.65 -14.08 -3.51
C ARG A 267 17.06 -13.95 -2.92
N GLY A 268 18.01 -14.73 -3.44
CA GLY A 268 19.43 -14.64 -3.13
C GLY A 268 20.19 -13.95 -4.25
N GLU A 269 21.39 -13.44 -3.95
CA GLU A 269 22.29 -12.85 -4.92
C GLU A 269 23.23 -13.93 -5.50
N VAL A 270 23.52 -13.86 -6.80
CA VAL A 270 24.34 -14.83 -7.51
C VAL A 270 25.47 -14.10 -8.22
N GLN A 271 26.71 -14.48 -7.94
CA GLN A 271 27.90 -13.90 -8.54
C GLN A 271 28.70 -14.98 -9.28
N TRP A 272 29.14 -14.66 -10.50
CA TRP A 272 30.00 -15.52 -11.31
C TRP A 272 31.44 -15.03 -11.25
N ASN A 273 32.39 -15.94 -11.03
CA ASN A 273 33.81 -15.61 -11.00
C ASN A 273 34.59 -16.39 -12.08
N PRO A 274 35.10 -15.71 -13.12
CA PRO A 274 35.94 -16.31 -14.16
C PRO A 274 37.42 -16.23 -13.79
N HIS A 275 37.93 -17.21 -13.05
CA HIS A 275 39.38 -17.41 -12.95
C HIS A 275 39.82 -18.63 -13.76
N ALA A 276 41.00 -18.49 -14.40
CA ALA A 276 41.49 -19.21 -15.57
C ALA A 276 41.70 -20.73 -15.43
N GLN A 277 41.29 -21.37 -14.34
CA GLN A 277 41.40 -22.82 -14.18
C GLN A 277 40.10 -23.52 -13.78
N ARG A 278 39.09 -22.81 -13.22
CA ARG A 278 37.74 -23.32 -12.94
C ARG A 278 36.75 -22.15 -12.83
N ALA A 279 35.62 -22.21 -13.54
CA ALA A 279 34.52 -21.28 -13.32
C ALA A 279 33.80 -21.65 -12.00
N HIS A 280 33.51 -20.66 -11.15
CA HIS A 280 32.75 -20.86 -9.92
C HIS A 280 31.52 -19.95 -9.89
N VAL A 281 30.39 -20.51 -9.46
CA VAL A 281 29.14 -19.78 -9.20
C VAL A 281 28.93 -19.73 -7.69
N PHE A 282 28.81 -18.52 -7.16
CA PHE A 282 28.49 -18.28 -5.76
C PHE A 282 27.01 -17.90 -5.66
N ALA A 283 26.26 -18.61 -4.81
CA ALA A 283 24.86 -18.28 -4.52
C ALA A 283 24.69 -18.11 -3.01
N ALA A 284 24.21 -16.94 -2.59
CA ALA A 284 23.95 -16.62 -1.20
C ALA A 284 22.45 -16.42 -0.95
N SER A 285 21.92 -17.10 0.07
CA SER A 285 20.59 -16.90 0.63
C SER A 285 20.72 -16.46 2.09
N ALA A 286 19.67 -15.86 2.65
CA ALA A 286 19.65 -15.33 4.02
C ALA A 286 20.03 -16.36 5.11
N THR A 287 20.05 -17.65 4.78
CA THR A 287 20.40 -18.74 5.70
C THR A 287 21.55 -19.65 5.23
N SER A 288 22.10 -19.45 4.02
CA SER A 288 23.19 -20.29 3.52
C SER A 288 23.95 -19.66 2.35
N VAL A 289 25.26 -19.89 2.31
CA VAL A 289 26.12 -19.58 1.16
C VAL A 289 26.59 -20.91 0.56
N GLY A 290 26.43 -21.06 -0.75
CA GLY A 290 26.84 -22.25 -1.49
C GLY A 290 27.75 -21.91 -2.68
N ILE A 291 28.76 -22.75 -2.90
CA ILE A 291 29.68 -22.68 -4.03
C ILE A 291 29.37 -23.83 -5.00
N CYS A 292 29.15 -23.50 -6.27
CA CYS A 292 28.89 -24.47 -7.34
C CYS A 292 29.95 -24.36 -8.44
N THR A 293 30.42 -25.49 -8.97
CA THR A 293 31.29 -25.58 -10.14
C THR A 293 30.50 -26.13 -11.34
N PRO A 294 30.67 -25.59 -12.56
CA PRO A 294 30.16 -26.22 -13.76
C PRO A 294 31.16 -27.29 -14.21
N GLY A 295 30.90 -28.56 -13.90
CA GLY A 295 31.72 -29.66 -14.41
C GLY A 295 31.20 -31.05 -14.03
N GLY A 296 30.91 -31.87 -15.04
CA GLY A 296 30.73 -33.33 -14.95
C GLY A 296 29.30 -33.83 -14.72
N THR A 297 28.63 -34.26 -15.79
CA THR A 297 27.38 -35.09 -15.81
C THR A 297 26.27 -34.69 -14.83
N GLY A 298 25.31 -33.89 -15.32
CA GLY A 298 23.90 -33.98 -14.91
C GLY A 298 23.43 -33.27 -13.63
N CYS A 299 24.32 -32.80 -12.74
CA CYS A 299 23.90 -32.03 -11.56
C CYS A 299 25.06 -31.16 -11.08
N GLY A 300 24.84 -29.86 -10.84
CA GLY A 300 25.84 -29.03 -10.18
C GLY A 300 26.13 -29.58 -8.78
N VAL A 301 27.40 -29.89 -8.50
CA VAL A 301 27.83 -30.42 -7.21
C VAL A 301 28.08 -29.25 -6.26
N VAL A 302 27.34 -29.22 -5.14
CA VAL A 302 27.58 -28.26 -4.05
C VAL A 302 28.77 -28.78 -3.24
N HIS A 303 29.91 -28.09 -3.32
CA HIS A 303 31.13 -28.55 -2.64
C HIS A 303 31.14 -28.21 -1.15
N THR A 304 30.49 -27.12 -0.73
CA THR A 304 30.44 -26.68 0.67
C THR A 304 29.18 -25.87 0.93
N SER A 305 28.45 -26.21 2.00
CA SER A 305 27.39 -25.40 2.59
C SER A 305 27.90 -24.87 3.92
N LEU A 306 28.29 -23.60 3.97
CA LEU A 306 28.62 -22.95 5.24
C LEU A 306 27.29 -22.72 5.99
N GLN A 307 26.99 -23.58 6.96
CA GLN A 307 25.91 -23.36 7.93
C GLN A 307 26.52 -22.75 9.19
N GLY A 308 26.02 -21.60 9.63
CA GLY A 308 26.36 -21.04 10.95
C GLY A 308 26.67 -19.54 11.01
N THR A 309 26.59 -18.78 9.93
CA THR A 309 26.87 -17.34 10.00
C THR A 309 25.63 -16.55 10.44
N HIS A 310 25.54 -16.28 11.75
CA HIS A 310 24.60 -15.30 12.35
C HIS A 310 24.95 -13.83 12.01
N ARG A 311 25.83 -13.57 11.03
CA ARG A 311 26.21 -12.23 10.60
C ARG A 311 25.97 -12.09 9.10
N VAL A 312 25.16 -11.09 8.75
CA VAL A 312 24.90 -10.65 7.38
C VAL A 312 26.22 -10.13 6.80
N PHE A 313 26.74 -10.78 5.76
CA PHE A 313 27.84 -10.23 4.97
C PHE A 313 27.26 -9.15 4.04
N SER A 314 27.70 -7.90 4.23
CA SER A 314 27.38 -6.79 3.34
C SER A 314 28.47 -6.71 2.27
N PHE A 315 28.10 -6.93 1.00
CA PHE A 315 28.90 -6.48 -0.13
C PHE A 315 28.19 -5.27 -0.75
N ARG A 316 28.89 -4.13 -0.82
CA ARG A 316 28.41 -2.92 -1.46
C ARG A 316 28.53 -3.07 -2.97
N LEU A 317 27.44 -2.83 -3.69
CA LEU A 317 27.47 -2.38 -5.08
C LEU A 317 26.63 -1.12 -5.20
N PHE A 318 27.26 -0.08 -5.76
CA PHE A 318 26.72 1.26 -5.92
C PHE A 318 25.61 1.29 -6.99
N SER A 319 24.66 2.19 -6.75
CA SER A 319 23.48 2.55 -7.54
C SER A 319 23.69 2.64 -9.06
N SER A 320 22.73 2.16 -9.86
CA SER A 320 21.77 3.01 -10.59
C SER A 320 21.09 2.25 -11.75
N VAL A 321 19.75 2.27 -11.75
CA VAL A 321 18.84 2.09 -12.90
C VAL A 321 18.71 0.68 -13.51
N ASN A 322 17.44 0.30 -13.67
CA ASN A 322 16.94 -0.92 -14.29
C ASN A 322 17.50 -1.16 -15.71
N ILE A 323 17.96 -2.40 -15.90
CA ILE A 323 17.96 -3.28 -17.09
C ILE A 323 19.27 -4.05 -17.02
N ILE A 324 19.23 -5.35 -16.71
CA ILE A 324 20.39 -6.22 -16.90
C ILE A 324 20.55 -6.41 -18.41
N SER A 325 21.24 -5.46 -19.05
CA SER A 325 21.91 -5.61 -20.32
C SER A 325 23.39 -5.38 -20.05
N ILE A 326 24.17 -6.45 -20.08
CA ILE A 326 25.61 -6.33 -20.38
C ILE A 326 25.72 -6.74 -21.84
N HIS A 327 25.67 -5.74 -22.71
CA HIS A 327 26.31 -5.80 -24.02
C HIS A 327 27.78 -5.40 -23.80
N ALA A 328 28.69 -6.27 -24.19
CA ALA A 328 30.05 -5.88 -24.52
C ALA A 328 30.50 -6.82 -25.65
N ASP A 329 30.07 -6.49 -26.86
CA ASP A 329 30.74 -6.92 -28.08
C ASP A 329 31.76 -5.83 -28.39
N ILE A 330 33.04 -6.09 -28.11
CA ILE A 330 34.16 -5.33 -28.68
C ILE A 330 35.18 -6.34 -29.17
N ARG A 331 35.08 -6.64 -30.47
CA ARG A 331 36.24 -7.01 -31.29
C ARG A 331 37.11 -5.76 -31.43
N ILE A 332 38.36 -5.83 -30.99
CA ILE A 332 39.46 -5.13 -31.66
C ILE A 332 40.52 -6.19 -31.97
N LEU A 333 40.62 -6.47 -33.27
CA LEU A 333 41.68 -7.21 -33.94
C LEU A 333 42.73 -6.18 -34.39
N LEU A 334 43.98 -6.65 -34.54
CA LEU A 334 45.20 -5.97 -35.03
C LEU A 334 46.01 -5.28 -33.90
N SER A 335 47.30 -5.56 -33.68
CA SER A 335 48.36 -6.23 -34.48
C SER A 335 49.08 -7.31 -33.68
#